data_AF-R0KV60-F1
#
_entry.id   AF-R0KV60-F1
#
_cell.length_a   1.000
_cell.length_b   1.000
_cell.length_c   1.000
_cell.angle_alpha   90.00
_cell.angle_beta   90.00
_cell.angle_gamma   90.00
#
_symmetry.space_group_name_H-M   'P 1'
#
loop_
_entity.id
_entity.type
_entity.pdbx_description
1 polymer ?
#
loop_
_entity_poly.entity_id
_entity_poly.type
_entity_poly.pdbx_seq_one_letter_code
_entity_poly.pdbx_strand_id
1 'polypeptide(L)'
;MVSDYICSEIDFPFCRFVSKEVCKGMCRTEMINKTKLNSPALLFLIAIILGLTVRMMRHVQSLCSSIGRREMTLLFTSYSFANIIELVLVGLRHTLDRKLFMILTTLQLVFTNVAFFSLLVGAITMEMYAGKHGYESQTLLYIWISSYGFLSTLVIFVSLLLKTAVPILIMSFGLNLLFAYSYFILQIRKLNFNNAEIWAYGTLFIALACFMLSCIPIFLGSGLIAILTDKYLDNLFFHHLFLFCSVVMVHKYWLSVCDYEVESYLIEL
;
A
#
# COMPACT_ATOMS: atom_id res chain seq x y z
N MET A 1 6.06 -6.08 -23.72
CA MET A 1 7.52 -5.97 -23.51
C MET A 1 7.85 -5.58 -22.07
N VAL A 2 7.59 -4.34 -21.61
CA VAL A 2 7.83 -3.95 -20.19
C VAL A 2 6.91 -4.70 -19.21
N SER A 3 5.63 -4.85 -19.56
CA SER A 3 4.66 -5.61 -18.77
C SER A 3 5.01 -7.08 -18.64
N ASP A 4 5.53 -7.68 -19.70
CA ASP A 4 5.93 -9.09 -19.71
C ASP A 4 7.19 -9.29 -18.87
N TYR A 5 8.12 -8.34 -18.91
CA TYR A 5 9.30 -8.35 -18.04
C TYR A 5 8.91 -8.26 -16.56
N ILE A 6 8.06 -7.32 -16.17
CA ILE A 6 7.57 -7.19 -14.78
C ILE A 6 6.87 -8.49 -14.35
N CYS A 7 5.97 -9.03 -15.19
CA CYS A 7 5.25 -10.26 -14.88
C CYS A 7 6.13 -11.53 -14.90
N SER A 8 7.31 -11.45 -15.52
CA SER A 8 8.33 -12.49 -15.44
C SER A 8 9.10 -12.45 -14.13
N GLU A 9 9.29 -11.26 -13.54
CA GLU A 9 10.04 -11.06 -12.30
C GLU A 9 9.16 -11.21 -11.04
N ILE A 10 7.93 -10.72 -11.07
CA ILE A 10 7.01 -10.74 -9.93
C ILE A 10 5.60 -11.14 -10.36
N ASP A 11 5.03 -12.12 -9.65
CA ASP A 11 3.74 -12.73 -9.99
C ASP A 11 2.57 -11.96 -9.37
N PHE A 12 2.33 -10.73 -9.86
CA PHE A 12 1.16 -9.96 -9.44
C PHE A 12 -0.16 -10.58 -9.95
N PRO A 13 -1.29 -10.44 -9.23
CA PRO A 13 -2.57 -11.00 -9.66
C PRO A 13 -3.02 -10.57 -11.06
N PHE A 14 -2.74 -9.33 -11.47
CA PHE A 14 -3.10 -8.82 -12.80
C PHE A 14 -2.31 -9.47 -13.95
N CYS A 15 -1.12 -10.02 -13.68
CA CYS A 15 -0.27 -10.62 -14.70
C CYS A 15 -0.95 -11.77 -15.43
N ARG A 16 -1.87 -12.48 -14.76
CA ARG A 16 -2.68 -13.56 -15.34
C ARG A 16 -3.55 -13.13 -16.53
N PHE A 17 -3.92 -11.86 -16.61
CA PHE A 17 -4.78 -11.34 -17.69
C PHE A 17 -4.00 -10.62 -18.79
N VAL A 18 -2.84 -10.09 -18.42
CA VAL A 18 -2.10 -9.10 -19.21
C VAL A 18 -0.90 -9.72 -19.91
N SER A 19 -0.21 -10.68 -19.28
CA SER A 19 0.96 -11.33 -19.86
C SER A 19 0.72 -12.81 -20.14
N LYS A 20 1.42 -13.32 -21.16
CA LYS A 20 1.49 -14.74 -21.51
C LYS A 20 2.61 -15.47 -20.76
N GLU A 21 3.59 -14.71 -20.28
CA GLU A 21 4.73 -15.23 -19.52
C GLU A 21 4.49 -14.96 -18.03
N VAL A 22 3.68 -15.83 -17.41
CA VAL A 22 3.52 -15.81 -15.96
C VAL A 22 4.75 -16.51 -15.37
N CYS A 23 5.51 -15.76 -14.57
CA CYS A 23 6.73 -16.13 -13.83
C CYS A 23 7.04 -17.65 -13.79
N LYS A 24 8.15 -18.05 -14.43
CA LYS A 24 8.66 -19.45 -14.45
C LYS A 24 9.31 -19.87 -13.14
N GLY A 25 9.60 -18.93 -12.23
CA GLY A 25 10.29 -19.15 -10.97
C GLY A 25 9.36 -19.28 -9.77
N MET A 26 8.28 -20.06 -9.90
CA MET A 26 7.32 -20.23 -8.80
C MET A 26 7.99 -20.68 -7.50
N CYS A 27 7.62 -20.04 -6.38
CA CYS A 27 7.65 -20.70 -5.08
C CYS A 27 6.92 -22.03 -5.13
N ARG A 28 7.44 -22.97 -4.34
CA ARG A 28 6.92 -24.32 -4.21
C ARG A 28 5.42 -24.32 -3.94
N THR A 29 4.67 -25.03 -4.78
CA THR A 29 3.24 -25.28 -4.56
C THR A 29 3.10 -26.47 -3.63
N GLU A 30 2.48 -26.26 -2.47
CA GLU A 30 2.23 -27.33 -1.51
C GLU A 30 0.76 -27.74 -1.57
N MET A 31 0.49 -29.04 -1.53
CA MET A 31 -0.87 -29.57 -1.52
C MET A 31 -1.32 -29.77 -0.08
N ILE A 32 -2.17 -28.86 0.42
CA ILE A 32 -2.81 -29.00 1.72
C ILE A 32 -4.28 -29.30 1.48
N ASN A 33 -4.73 -30.48 1.92
CA ASN A 33 -6.13 -30.91 1.92
C ASN A 33 -6.87 -30.72 0.58
N LYS A 34 -6.30 -31.23 -0.53
CA LYS A 34 -6.81 -31.15 -1.92
C LYS A 34 -6.83 -29.75 -2.56
N THR A 35 -6.45 -28.70 -1.84
CA THR A 35 -6.22 -27.37 -2.40
C THR A 35 -4.73 -27.14 -2.66
N LYS A 36 -4.38 -26.65 -3.86
CA LYS A 36 -3.01 -26.24 -4.18
C LYS A 36 -2.79 -24.86 -3.57
N LEU A 37 -1.96 -24.78 -2.54
CA LEU A 37 -1.59 -23.54 -1.89
C LEU A 37 -0.30 -23.02 -2.52
N ASN A 38 -0.35 -21.82 -3.08
CA ASN A 38 0.80 -21.18 -3.70
C ASN A 38 1.48 -20.29 -2.65
N SER A 39 2.81 -20.41 -2.53
CA SER A 39 3.65 -19.53 -1.70
C SER A 39 3.19 -19.39 -0.23
N PRO A 40 3.30 -20.46 0.60
CA PRO A 40 2.85 -20.44 1.99
C PRO A 40 3.55 -19.38 2.84
N ALA A 41 4.82 -19.08 2.56
CA ALA A 41 5.59 -18.05 3.26
C ALA A 41 4.99 -16.64 3.07
N LEU A 42 4.56 -16.31 1.84
CA LEU A 42 3.89 -15.06 1.54
C LEU A 42 2.54 -14.94 2.27
N LEU A 43 1.74 -16.00 2.26
CA LEU A 43 0.44 -16.00 2.95
C LEU A 43 0.61 -15.78 4.46
N PHE A 44 1.61 -16.43 5.06
CA PHE A 44 1.93 -16.24 6.46
C PHE A 44 2.42 -14.81 6.76
N LEU A 45 3.27 -14.23 5.89
CA LEU A 45 3.69 -12.85 6.00
C LEU A 45 2.51 -11.87 5.93
N ILE A 46 1.61 -12.02 4.94
CA ILE A 46 0.44 -11.16 4.79
C ILE A 46 -0.47 -11.27 6.02
N ALA A 47 -0.63 -12.46 6.61
CA ALA A 47 -1.40 -12.63 7.84
C ALA A 47 -0.79 -11.86 9.03
N ILE A 48 0.55 -11.89 9.18
CA ILE A 48 1.25 -11.10 10.20
C ILE A 48 1.07 -9.59 9.93
N ILE A 49 1.26 -9.16 8.68
CA ILE A 49 1.10 -7.76 8.25
C ILE A 49 -0.31 -7.27 8.59
N LEU A 50 -1.35 -8.07 8.34
CA LEU A 50 -2.73 -7.74 8.68
C LEU A 50 -2.91 -7.60 10.19
N GLY A 51 -2.41 -8.55 10.98
CA GLY A 51 -2.49 -8.49 12.44
C GLY A 51 -1.84 -7.23 13.02
N LEU A 52 -0.65 -6.87 12.52
CA LEU A 52 0.06 -5.66 12.94
C LEU A 52 -0.63 -4.39 12.45
N THR A 53 -1.14 -4.36 11.21
CA THR A 53 -1.89 -3.20 10.69
C THR A 53 -3.15 -2.94 11.49
N VAL A 54 -3.91 -3.98 11.85
CA VAL A 54 -5.09 -3.85 12.71
C VAL A 54 -4.71 -3.32 14.10
N ARG A 55 -3.59 -3.78 14.67
CA ARG A 55 -3.09 -3.24 15.95
C ARG A 55 -2.74 -1.76 15.84
N MET A 56 -2.03 -1.35 14.78
CA MET A 56 -1.72 0.06 14.53
C MET A 56 -2.98 0.90 14.34
N MET A 57 -3.97 0.38 13.60
CA MET A 57 -5.25 1.06 13.40
C MET A 57 -6.00 1.28 14.72
N ARG A 58 -6.07 0.26 15.59
CA ARG A 58 -6.67 0.40 16.93
C ARG A 58 -5.92 1.41 17.80
N HIS A 59 -4.59 1.43 17.72
CA HIS A 59 -3.76 2.41 18.41
C HIS A 59 -4.09 3.85 17.96
N VAL A 60 -4.17 4.08 16.64
CA VAL A 60 -4.58 5.39 16.09
C VAL A 60 -5.99 5.77 16.54
N GLN A 61 -6.93 4.83 16.57
CA GLN A 61 -8.31 5.09 17.02
C GLN A 61 -8.39 5.44 18.52
N SER A 62 -7.50 4.89 19.35
CA SER A 62 -7.47 5.18 20.79
C SER A 62 -7.00 6.59 21.13
N LEU A 63 -6.37 7.30 20.17
CA LEU A 63 -5.91 8.68 20.34
C LEU A 63 -7.09 9.64 20.10
N CYS A 64 -7.78 10.06 21.16
CA CYS A 64 -9.07 10.77 21.08
C CYS A 64 -9.00 12.17 20.43
N SER A 65 -7.87 12.89 20.52
CA SER A 65 -7.73 14.31 20.13
C SER A 65 -6.71 14.61 19.02
N SER A 66 -6.07 13.60 18.44
CA SER A 66 -5.01 13.82 17.44
C SER A 66 -5.55 14.30 16.09
N ILE A 67 -5.01 15.44 15.64
CA ILE A 67 -5.17 15.95 14.27
C ILE A 67 -4.70 14.89 13.28
N GLY A 68 -5.55 14.57 12.31
CA GLY A 68 -5.19 13.62 11.26
C GLY A 68 -5.44 12.14 11.52
N ARG A 69 -6.02 11.79 12.68
CA ARG A 69 -6.42 10.41 13.01
C ARG A 69 -7.21 9.73 11.89
N ARG A 70 -8.16 10.45 11.28
CA ARG A 70 -9.04 9.89 10.24
C ARG A 70 -8.28 9.55 8.96
N GLU A 71 -7.31 10.37 8.57
CA GLU A 71 -6.47 10.13 7.39
C GLU A 71 -5.65 8.85 7.55
N MET A 72 -4.95 8.71 8.68
CA MET A 72 -4.18 7.50 8.98
C MET A 72 -5.06 6.27 9.10
N THR A 73 -6.27 6.41 9.65
CA THR A 73 -7.25 5.32 9.70
C THR A 73 -7.66 4.88 8.29
N LEU A 74 -7.86 5.80 7.35
CA LEU A 74 -8.22 5.48 5.97
C LEU A 74 -7.08 4.80 5.22
N LEU A 75 -5.85 5.25 5.44
CA LEU A 75 -4.64 4.60 4.93
C LEU A 75 -4.56 3.15 5.42
N PHE A 76 -4.66 2.91 6.73
CA PHE A 76 -4.58 1.54 7.26
C PHE A 76 -5.77 0.67 6.84
N THR A 77 -6.96 1.26 6.72
CA THR A 77 -8.16 0.54 6.27
C THR A 77 -8.01 0.08 4.82
N SER A 78 -7.67 0.99 3.91
CA SER A 78 -7.47 0.68 2.48
C SER A 78 -6.30 -0.29 2.27
N TYR A 79 -5.17 -0.09 2.96
CA TYR A 79 -4.04 -1.02 2.94
C TYR A 79 -4.42 -2.41 3.47
N SER A 80 -5.18 -2.50 4.57
CA SER A 80 -5.64 -3.79 5.10
C SER A 80 -6.59 -4.50 4.13
N PHE A 81 -7.54 -3.78 3.52
CA PHE A 81 -8.43 -4.35 2.52
C PHE A 81 -7.68 -4.88 1.30
N ALA A 82 -6.69 -4.13 0.79
CA ALA A 82 -5.84 -4.59 -0.30
C ALA A 82 -5.13 -5.91 0.06
N ASN A 83 -4.52 -6.00 1.25
CA ASN A 83 -3.82 -7.21 1.71
C ASN A 83 -4.77 -8.40 1.98
N ILE A 84 -5.99 -8.17 2.48
CA ILE A 84 -7.00 -9.23 2.63
C ILE A 84 -7.37 -9.83 1.27
N ILE A 85 -7.59 -8.97 0.27
CA ILE A 85 -7.93 -9.44 -1.08
C ILE A 85 -6.74 -10.13 -1.73
N GLU A 86 -5.51 -9.62 -1.54
CA GLU A 86 -4.27 -10.28 -2.00
C GLU A 86 -4.14 -11.69 -1.40
N LEU A 87 -4.38 -11.85 -0.09
CA LEU A 87 -4.36 -13.14 0.59
C LEU A 87 -5.31 -14.14 -0.09
N VAL A 88 -6.52 -13.69 -0.44
CA VAL A 88 -7.52 -14.50 -1.15
C VAL A 88 -7.06 -14.81 -2.58
N LEU A 89 -6.53 -13.83 -3.32
CA LEU A 89 -6.08 -13.98 -4.71
C LEU A 89 -4.90 -14.96 -4.83
N VAL A 90 -3.92 -14.85 -3.94
CA VAL A 90 -2.73 -15.72 -3.91
C VAL A 90 -3.10 -17.11 -3.37
N GLY A 91 -3.85 -17.18 -2.27
CA GLY A 91 -4.18 -18.43 -1.59
C GLY A 91 -5.19 -19.31 -2.35
N LEU A 92 -6.18 -18.71 -3.00
CA LEU A 92 -7.27 -19.42 -3.72
C LEU A 92 -7.15 -19.28 -5.24
N ARG A 93 -5.93 -19.07 -5.75
CA ARG A 93 -5.66 -18.82 -7.18
C ARG A 93 -6.25 -19.86 -8.14
N HIS A 94 -6.22 -21.13 -7.74
CA HIS A 94 -6.67 -22.27 -8.55
C HIS A 94 -8.16 -22.57 -8.43
N THR A 95 -8.80 -22.17 -7.33
CA THR A 95 -10.21 -22.45 -7.05
C THR A 95 -11.14 -21.35 -7.52
N LEU A 96 -10.62 -20.12 -7.68
CA LEU A 96 -11.42 -18.96 -8.10
C LEU A 96 -11.76 -19.01 -9.60
N ASP A 97 -13.03 -18.78 -9.91
CA ASP A 97 -13.50 -18.55 -11.27
C ASP A 97 -12.80 -17.36 -11.90
N ARG A 98 -12.58 -17.42 -13.21
CA ARG A 98 -11.87 -16.37 -13.97
C ARG A 98 -12.51 -14.98 -13.80
N LYS A 99 -13.85 -14.90 -13.75
CA LYS A 99 -14.59 -13.63 -13.56
C LYS A 99 -14.39 -13.08 -12.15
N LEU A 100 -14.51 -13.91 -11.12
CA LEU A 100 -14.30 -13.51 -9.73
C LEU A 100 -12.85 -13.09 -9.49
N PHE A 101 -11.88 -13.82 -10.04
CA PHE A 101 -10.47 -13.48 -9.95
C PHE A 101 -10.17 -12.10 -10.56
N MET A 102 -10.84 -11.73 -11.66
CA MET A 102 -10.71 -10.42 -12.29
C MET A 102 -11.27 -9.28 -11.43
N ILE A 103 -12.45 -9.49 -10.84
CA ILE A 103 -13.09 -8.50 -9.95
C ILE A 103 -12.24 -8.29 -8.70
N LEU A 104 -11.78 -9.37 -8.07
CA LEU A 104 -10.91 -9.29 -6.89
C LEU A 104 -9.58 -8.61 -7.21
N THR A 105 -8.97 -8.93 -8.35
CA THR A 105 -7.75 -8.25 -8.81
C THR A 105 -7.98 -6.74 -9.01
N THR A 106 -9.12 -6.37 -9.58
CA THR A 106 -9.49 -4.96 -9.75
C THR A 106 -9.60 -4.27 -8.39
N LEU A 107 -10.33 -4.87 -7.44
CA LEU A 107 -10.50 -4.31 -6.11
C LEU A 107 -9.17 -4.18 -5.36
N GLN A 108 -8.32 -5.21 -5.42
CA GLN A 108 -6.99 -5.22 -4.80
C GLN A 108 -6.12 -4.05 -5.29
N LEU A 109 -6.05 -3.84 -6.61
CA LEU A 109 -5.29 -2.73 -7.19
C LEU A 109 -5.89 -1.37 -6.83
N VAL A 110 -7.23 -1.24 -6.85
CA VAL A 110 -7.92 0.00 -6.49
C VAL A 110 -7.66 0.36 -5.02
N PHE A 111 -7.79 -0.59 -4.09
CA PHE A 111 -7.52 -0.33 -2.67
C PHE A 111 -6.05 0.02 -2.42
N THR A 112 -5.13 -0.59 -3.17
CA THR A 112 -3.71 -0.22 -3.12
C THR A 112 -3.50 1.22 -3.59
N ASN A 113 -4.09 1.62 -4.73
CA ASN A 113 -3.98 2.98 -5.25
C ASN A 113 -4.63 4.01 -4.32
N VAL A 114 -5.78 3.67 -3.76
CA VAL A 114 -6.48 4.48 -2.76
C VAL A 114 -5.63 4.66 -1.51
N ALA A 115 -4.89 3.64 -1.07
CA ALA A 115 -3.98 3.78 0.08
C ALA A 115 -2.88 4.82 -0.18
N PHE A 116 -2.19 4.77 -1.33
CA PHE A 116 -1.17 5.76 -1.69
C PHE A 116 -1.74 7.15 -1.92
N PHE A 117 -2.92 7.25 -2.55
CA PHE A 117 -3.58 8.53 -2.74
C PHE A 117 -4.04 9.13 -1.39
N SER A 118 -4.55 8.31 -0.48
CA SER A 118 -4.95 8.75 0.88
C SER A 118 -3.76 9.27 1.68
N LEU A 119 -2.58 8.69 1.49
CA LEU A 119 -1.33 9.13 2.09
C LEU A 119 -0.96 10.54 1.60
N LEU A 120 -1.04 10.81 0.29
CA LEU A 120 -0.79 12.14 -0.28
C LEU A 120 -1.83 13.18 0.15
N VAL A 121 -3.12 12.85 0.01
CA VAL A 121 -4.21 13.75 0.38
C VAL A 121 -4.12 14.09 1.86
N GLY A 122 -3.80 13.11 2.70
CA GLY A 122 -3.58 13.31 4.13
C GLY A 122 -2.48 14.33 4.42
N ALA A 123 -1.34 14.25 3.73
CA ALA A 123 -0.28 15.27 3.88
C ALA A 123 -0.78 16.69 3.57
N ILE A 124 -1.56 16.85 2.50
CA ILE A 124 -2.08 18.15 2.07
C ILE A 124 -3.13 18.67 3.06
N THR A 125 -4.06 17.82 3.50
CA THR A 125 -5.10 18.23 4.45
C THR A 125 -4.50 18.60 5.80
N MET A 126 -3.50 17.86 6.29
CA MET A 126 -2.82 18.21 7.55
C MET A 126 -2.17 19.59 7.52
N GLU A 127 -1.62 20.00 6.38
CA GLU A 127 -1.02 21.33 6.21
C GLU A 127 -2.08 22.43 6.13
N MET A 128 -3.19 22.20 5.42
CA MET A 128 -4.26 23.20 5.27
C MET A 128 -5.03 23.46 6.57
N TYR A 129 -5.16 22.47 7.46
CA TYR A 129 -6.12 22.51 8.57
C TYR A 129 -5.55 22.77 9.96
N ALA A 130 -4.24 22.97 10.11
CA ALA A 130 -3.67 23.66 11.29
C ALA A 130 -4.19 25.11 11.44
N GLY A 131 -5.00 25.60 10.48
CA GLY A 131 -5.36 27.01 10.31
C GLY A 131 -6.70 27.53 10.85
N LYS A 132 -7.87 26.85 10.78
CA LYS A 132 -9.16 27.40 11.33
C LYS A 132 -10.51 26.63 11.15
N HIS A 133 -10.65 25.57 10.33
CA HIS A 133 -12.00 25.02 9.98
C HIS A 133 -12.08 23.48 9.98
N GLY A 134 -12.45 22.86 11.12
CA GLY A 134 -12.36 21.41 11.33
C GLY A 134 -13.47 20.51 10.75
N TYR A 135 -14.66 21.05 10.42
CA TYR A 135 -15.84 20.23 10.06
C TYR A 135 -16.01 19.99 8.54
N GLU A 136 -15.69 20.96 7.68
CA GLU A 136 -15.83 20.85 6.21
C GLU A 136 -14.70 20.02 5.55
N SER A 137 -13.57 19.84 6.24
CA SER A 137 -12.40 19.11 5.73
C SER A 137 -12.67 17.63 5.49
N GLN A 138 -13.46 17.01 6.36
CA GLN A 138 -13.63 15.56 6.37
C GLN A 138 -14.42 15.10 5.14
N THR A 139 -15.47 15.84 4.79
CA THR A 139 -16.28 15.54 3.61
C THR A 139 -15.45 15.70 2.33
N LEU A 140 -14.61 16.73 2.23
CA LEU A 140 -13.72 16.93 1.09
C LEU A 140 -12.73 15.77 0.92
N LEU A 141 -12.11 15.30 2.00
CA LEU A 141 -11.21 14.15 1.96
C LEU A 141 -11.93 12.90 1.42
N TYR A 142 -13.11 12.57 1.96
CA TYR A 142 -13.88 11.41 1.50
C TYR A 142 -14.29 11.56 0.04
N ILE A 143 -14.68 12.76 -0.41
CA ILE A 143 -15.03 13.04 -1.81
C ILE A 143 -13.82 12.82 -2.72
N TRP A 144 -12.64 13.32 -2.35
CA TRP A 144 -11.41 13.18 -3.14
C TRP A 144 -10.99 11.72 -3.24
N ILE A 145 -10.96 11.01 -2.11
CA ILE A 145 -10.60 9.59 -2.11
C ILE A 145 -11.63 8.75 -2.88
N SER A 146 -12.94 9.02 -2.71
CA SER A 146 -14.00 8.29 -3.40
C SER A 146 -13.98 8.54 -4.90
N SER A 147 -13.76 9.78 -5.33
CA SER A 147 -13.66 10.13 -6.76
C SER A 147 -12.44 9.50 -7.42
N TYR A 148 -11.28 9.52 -6.75
CA TYR A 148 -10.09 8.82 -7.23
C TYR A 148 -10.27 7.31 -7.27
N GLY A 149 -10.88 6.71 -6.22
CA GLY A 149 -11.18 5.27 -6.18
C GLY A 149 -12.12 4.84 -7.30
N PHE A 150 -13.15 5.65 -7.61
CA PHE A 150 -14.05 5.41 -8.73
C PHE A 150 -13.33 5.48 -10.08
N LEU A 151 -12.53 6.53 -10.30
CA LEU A 151 -11.72 6.69 -11.52
C LEU A 151 -10.74 5.51 -11.70
N SER A 152 -10.03 5.14 -10.63
CA SER A 152 -9.08 4.02 -10.63
C SER A 152 -9.79 2.70 -10.97
N THR A 153 -10.98 2.48 -10.42
CA THR A 153 -11.79 1.28 -10.71
C THR A 153 -12.16 1.21 -12.18
N LEU A 154 -12.66 2.31 -12.77
CA LEU A 154 -13.03 2.34 -14.19
C LEU A 154 -11.82 2.04 -15.08
N VAL A 155 -10.69 2.70 -14.84
CA VAL A 155 -9.48 2.53 -15.66
C VAL A 155 -8.94 1.12 -15.55
N ILE A 156 -8.81 0.56 -14.34
CA ILE A 156 -8.27 -0.79 -14.13
C ILE A 156 -9.22 -1.85 -14.70
N PHE A 157 -10.51 -1.74 -14.42
CA PHE A 157 -11.50 -2.72 -14.88
C PHE A 157 -11.57 -2.78 -16.41
N VAL A 158 -11.67 -1.62 -17.08
CA VAL A 158 -11.67 -1.54 -18.54
C VAL A 158 -10.35 -2.06 -19.12
N SER A 159 -9.21 -1.73 -18.50
CA SER A 159 -7.91 -2.19 -18.98
C SER A 159 -7.74 -3.70 -18.85
N LEU A 160 -8.23 -4.31 -17.76
CA LEU A 160 -8.24 -5.76 -17.61
C LEU A 160 -9.16 -6.43 -18.64
N LEU A 161 -10.32 -5.83 -18.95
CA LEU A 161 -11.24 -6.34 -19.98
C LEU A 161 -10.62 -6.30 -21.38
N LEU A 162 -9.96 -5.19 -21.71
CA LEU A 162 -9.26 -4.99 -22.98
C LEU A 162 -7.88 -5.69 -23.02
N LYS A 163 -7.44 -6.28 -21.90
CA LYS A 163 -6.12 -6.91 -21.71
C LYS A 163 -4.96 -5.95 -22.03
N THR A 164 -5.14 -4.67 -21.75
CA THR A 164 -4.12 -3.64 -21.96
C THR A 164 -3.32 -3.42 -20.68
N ALA A 165 -2.01 -3.66 -20.74
CA ALA A 165 -1.11 -3.55 -19.59
C ALA A 165 -0.83 -2.10 -19.16
N VAL A 166 -0.69 -1.22 -20.16
CA VAL A 166 -0.10 0.10 -20.00
C VAL A 166 -0.88 0.97 -18.99
N PRO A 167 -2.22 1.08 -19.05
CA PRO A 167 -2.95 1.92 -18.10
C PRO A 167 -2.90 1.37 -16.67
N ILE A 168 -2.89 0.04 -16.50
CA ILE A 168 -2.76 -0.62 -15.20
C ILE A 168 -1.41 -0.29 -14.58
N LEU A 169 -0.33 -0.35 -15.37
CA LEU A 169 1.03 -0.05 -14.91
C LEU A 169 1.18 1.43 -14.53
N ILE A 170 0.65 2.34 -15.36
CA ILE A 170 0.69 3.78 -15.09
C ILE A 170 -0.07 4.10 -13.80
N MET A 171 -1.28 3.55 -13.63
CA MET A 171 -2.09 3.79 -12.44
C MET A 171 -1.46 3.17 -11.17
N SER A 172 -1.02 1.91 -11.24
CA SER A 172 -0.65 1.15 -10.05
C SER A 172 0.81 1.30 -9.64
N PHE A 173 1.70 1.66 -10.56
CA PHE A 173 3.12 1.88 -10.25
C PHE A 173 3.50 3.34 -10.47
N GLY A 174 3.19 3.91 -11.64
CA GLY A 174 3.58 5.29 -11.97
C GLY A 174 2.99 6.32 -11.00
N LEU A 175 1.66 6.33 -10.86
CA LEU A 175 0.99 7.28 -9.97
C LEU A 175 1.24 6.99 -8.49
N ASN A 176 1.26 5.72 -8.08
CA ASN A 176 1.57 5.39 -6.67
C ASN A 176 2.97 5.85 -6.26
N LEU A 177 3.96 5.67 -7.15
CA LEU A 177 5.32 6.16 -6.92
C LEU A 177 5.35 7.70 -6.88
N LEU A 178 4.63 8.37 -7.78
CA LEU A 178 4.49 9.82 -7.75
C LEU A 178 3.86 10.30 -6.43
N PHE A 179 2.76 9.69 -5.99
CA PHE A 179 2.07 10.06 -4.76
C PHE A 179 2.93 9.85 -3.51
N ALA A 180 3.61 8.71 -3.41
CA ALA A 180 4.54 8.44 -2.32
C ALA A 180 5.68 9.47 -2.31
N TYR A 181 6.31 9.72 -3.47
CA TYR A 181 7.40 10.69 -3.58
C TYR A 181 6.96 12.12 -3.24
N SER A 182 5.81 12.56 -3.76
CA SER A 182 5.22 13.86 -3.43
C SER A 182 4.92 14.00 -1.93
N TYR A 183 4.42 12.94 -1.30
CA TYR A 183 4.23 12.92 0.16
C TYR A 183 5.54 13.15 0.91
N PHE A 184 6.62 12.43 0.57
CA PHE A 184 7.90 12.60 1.25
C PHE A 184 8.42 14.04 1.11
N ILE A 185 8.28 14.64 -0.07
CA ILE A 185 8.67 16.05 -0.28
C ILE A 185 7.86 16.99 0.60
N LEU A 186 6.53 16.85 0.64
CA LEU A 186 5.65 17.69 1.46
C LEU A 186 6.02 17.57 2.94
N GLN A 187 6.18 16.35 3.44
CA GLN A 187 6.56 16.12 4.83
C GLN A 187 7.93 16.69 5.19
N ILE A 188 8.95 16.56 4.32
CA ILE A 188 10.26 17.20 4.54
C ILE A 188 10.12 18.72 4.61
N ARG A 189 9.34 19.33 3.71
CA ARG A 189 9.10 20.79 3.73
C ARG A 189 8.41 21.22 5.02
N LYS A 190 7.41 20.46 5.48
CA LYS A 190 6.70 20.72 6.74
C LYS A 190 7.66 20.63 7.93
N LEU A 191 8.51 19.61 7.99
CA LEU A 191 9.49 19.45 9.07
C LEU A 191 10.49 20.60 9.10
N ASN A 192 10.96 21.03 7.92
CA ASN A 192 11.87 22.18 7.81
C ASN A 192 11.20 23.47 8.28
N PHE A 193 9.92 23.68 7.96
CA PHE A 193 9.18 24.85 8.40
C PHE A 193 8.96 24.87 9.93
N ASN A 194 8.67 23.70 10.51
CA ASN A 194 8.38 23.57 11.94
C ASN A 194 9.64 23.43 12.82
N ASN A 195 10.85 23.46 12.25
CA ASN A 195 12.11 23.16 12.96
C ASN A 195 12.01 21.91 13.85
N ALA A 196 11.45 20.84 13.27
CA ALA A 196 11.15 19.60 14.00
C ALA A 196 12.42 18.87 14.49
N GLU A 197 12.22 17.97 15.45
CA GLU A 197 13.28 17.13 15.99
C GLU A 197 13.92 16.19 14.95
N ILE A 198 15.21 15.89 15.14
CA ILE A 198 16.01 15.02 14.24
C ILE A 198 15.39 13.62 14.10
N TRP A 199 14.69 13.15 15.13
CA TRP A 199 14.06 11.83 15.12
C TRP A 199 12.94 11.71 14.07
N ALA A 200 12.16 12.79 13.86
CA ALA A 200 11.13 12.84 12.83
C ALA A 200 11.73 12.75 11.41
N TYR A 201 12.87 13.41 11.16
CA TYR A 201 13.59 13.25 9.89
C TYR A 201 14.11 11.83 9.69
N GLY A 202 14.66 11.23 10.74
CA GLY A 202 15.19 9.86 10.69
C GLY A 202 14.12 8.84 10.33
N THR A 203 12.95 8.90 10.99
CA THR A 203 11.83 7.98 10.69
C THR A 203 11.30 8.15 9.27
N LEU A 204 11.19 9.38 8.78
CA LEU A 204 10.76 9.67 7.41
C LEU A 204 11.77 9.18 6.36
N PHE A 205 13.07 9.35 6.61
CA PHE A 205 14.12 8.85 5.72
C PHE A 205 14.14 7.32 5.65
N ILE A 206 13.99 6.64 6.79
CA ILE A 206 13.91 5.17 6.84
C ILE A 206 12.65 4.70 6.09
N ALA A 207 11.51 5.39 6.23
CA ALA A 207 10.29 5.09 5.48
C ALA A 207 10.53 5.16 3.96
N LEU A 208 11.21 6.21 3.48
CA LEU A 208 11.57 6.38 2.07
C LEU A 208 12.52 5.28 1.60
N ALA A 209 13.56 4.97 2.37
CA ALA A 209 14.51 3.91 2.03
C ALA A 209 13.82 2.54 1.91
N CYS A 210 12.95 2.20 2.87
CA CYS A 210 12.16 0.97 2.81
C CYS A 210 11.18 0.95 1.63
N PHE A 211 10.57 2.09 1.28
CA PHE A 211 9.72 2.19 0.09
C PHE A 211 10.52 1.93 -1.19
N MET A 212 11.68 2.55 -1.35
CA MET A 212 12.54 2.34 -2.51
C MET A 212 13.04 0.89 -2.60
N LEU A 213 13.39 0.27 -1.46
CA LEU A 213 13.72 -1.17 -1.39
C LEU A 213 12.55 -2.05 -1.80
N SER A 214 11.29 -1.67 -1.50
CA SER A 214 10.11 -2.42 -1.92
C SER A 214 9.89 -2.39 -3.44
N CYS A 215 10.43 -1.39 -4.14
CA CYS A 215 10.33 -1.30 -5.60
C CYS A 215 11.34 -2.21 -6.33
N ILE A 216 12.46 -2.57 -5.69
CA ILE A 216 13.53 -3.38 -6.33
C ILE A 216 13.01 -4.76 -6.77
N PRO A 217 12.29 -5.54 -5.93
CA PRO A 217 11.76 -6.86 -6.32
C PRO A 217 10.80 -6.85 -7.52
N ILE A 218 10.27 -5.67 -7.91
CA ILE A 218 9.38 -5.53 -9.07
C ILE A 218 10.16 -5.68 -10.39
N PHE A 219 11.42 -5.23 -10.39
CA PHE A 219 12.24 -5.17 -11.61
C PHE A 219 13.39 -6.16 -11.61
N LEU A 220 13.85 -6.60 -10.44
CA LEU A 220 15.05 -7.41 -10.31
C LEU A 220 14.86 -8.47 -9.24
N GLY A 221 15.35 -9.69 -9.52
CA GLY A 221 15.74 -10.64 -8.49
C GLY A 221 15.04 -11.98 -8.51
N SER A 222 14.10 -12.25 -9.43
CA SER A 222 13.37 -13.53 -9.42
C SER A 222 14.29 -14.74 -9.48
N GLY A 223 15.24 -14.75 -10.42
CA GLY A 223 16.21 -15.84 -10.56
C GLY A 223 17.19 -15.93 -9.38
N LEU A 224 17.69 -14.80 -8.90
CA LEU A 224 18.67 -14.74 -7.81
C LEU A 224 18.04 -15.17 -6.48
N ILE A 225 16.85 -14.66 -6.17
CA ILE A 225 16.11 -15.00 -4.95
C ILE A 225 15.66 -16.46 -4.99
N ALA A 226 15.22 -16.97 -6.14
CA ALA A 226 14.86 -18.37 -6.31
C ALA A 226 16.06 -19.31 -6.03
N ILE A 227 17.27 -18.94 -6.45
CA ILE A 227 18.49 -19.72 -6.19
C ILE A 227 18.92 -19.60 -4.72
N LEU A 228 18.89 -18.40 -4.14
CA LEU A 228 19.33 -18.19 -2.75
C LEU A 228 18.40 -18.80 -1.70
N THR A 229 17.12 -18.94 -2.02
CA THR A 229 16.10 -19.37 -1.05
C THR A 229 15.53 -20.75 -1.35
N ASP A 230 16.13 -21.48 -2.28
CA ASP A 230 15.62 -22.77 -2.78
C ASP A 230 14.13 -22.69 -3.17
N LYS A 231 13.71 -21.56 -3.76
CA LYS A 231 12.31 -21.24 -4.13
C LYS A 231 11.33 -21.28 -2.96
N TYR A 232 11.79 -20.96 -1.75
CA TYR A 232 10.91 -20.81 -0.58
C TYR A 232 10.34 -19.40 -0.44
N LEU A 233 11.07 -18.38 -0.92
CA LEU A 233 10.63 -16.99 -0.91
C LEU A 233 10.52 -16.45 -2.34
N ASP A 234 9.50 -15.63 -2.58
CA ASP A 234 9.27 -14.94 -3.86
C ASP A 234 9.62 -13.45 -3.76
N ASN A 235 9.80 -12.81 -4.91
CA ASN A 235 9.91 -11.35 -4.99
C ASN A 235 8.70 -10.64 -4.36
N LEU A 236 7.51 -11.22 -4.48
CA LEU A 236 6.28 -10.69 -3.88
C LEU A 236 6.36 -10.67 -2.35
N PHE A 237 7.02 -11.65 -1.72
CA PHE A 237 7.28 -11.65 -0.27
C PHE A 237 8.12 -10.44 0.14
N PHE A 238 9.24 -10.20 -0.55
CA PHE A 238 10.11 -9.07 -0.23
C PHE A 238 9.45 -7.73 -0.51
N HIS A 239 8.66 -7.63 -1.58
CA HIS A 239 7.87 -6.44 -1.88
C HIS A 239 6.94 -6.08 -0.71
N HIS A 240 6.12 -7.03 -0.24
CA HIS A 240 5.22 -6.80 0.89
C HIS A 240 5.96 -6.53 2.21
N LEU A 241 7.09 -7.19 2.46
CA LEU A 241 7.89 -7.00 3.66
C LEU A 241 8.44 -5.56 3.74
N PHE A 242 9.10 -5.09 2.68
CA PHE A 242 9.68 -3.74 2.65
C PHE A 242 8.61 -2.66 2.59
N LEU A 243 7.52 -2.89 1.84
CA LEU A 243 6.39 -1.96 1.80
C LEU A 243 5.75 -1.82 3.19
N PHE A 244 5.53 -2.93 3.89
CA PHE A 244 5.02 -2.91 5.26
C PHE A 244 5.96 -2.16 6.22
N CYS A 245 7.28 -2.39 6.10
CA CYS A 245 8.26 -1.65 6.89
C CYS A 245 8.15 -0.13 6.67
N SER A 246 7.96 0.30 5.42
CA SER A 246 7.71 1.70 5.09
C SER A 246 6.44 2.22 5.77
N VAL A 247 5.32 1.48 5.70
CA VAL A 247 4.05 1.84 6.35
C VAL A 247 4.20 1.96 7.87
N VAL A 248 4.96 1.07 8.51
CA VAL A 248 5.25 1.15 9.96
C VAL A 248 6.06 2.41 10.29
N MET A 249 7.03 2.77 9.45
CA MET A 249 7.82 3.99 9.68
C MET A 249 7.00 5.26 9.43
N VAL A 250 6.08 5.26 8.45
CA VAL A 250 5.10 6.34 8.27
C VAL A 250 4.18 6.47 9.49
N HIS A 251 3.74 5.35 10.08
CA HIS A 251 2.99 5.37 11.34
C HIS A 251 3.78 5.99 12.49
N LYS A 252 5.06 5.60 12.65
CA LYS A 252 5.94 6.15 13.69
C LYS A 252 6.22 7.64 13.48
N TYR A 253 6.48 8.04 12.24
CA TYR A 253 6.62 9.44 11.86
C TYR A 253 5.38 10.26 12.22
N TRP A 254 4.18 9.73 11.90
CA TRP A 254 2.95 10.41 12.26
C TRP A 254 2.80 10.57 13.78
N LEU A 255 3.14 9.55 14.56
CA LEU A 255 3.15 9.64 16.03
C LEU A 255 4.16 10.65 16.58
N SER A 256 5.29 10.86 15.89
CA SER A 256 6.34 11.80 16.33
C SER A 256 5.96 13.26 16.10
N VAL A 257 5.17 13.52 15.05
CA VAL A 257 4.76 14.88 14.65
C VAL A 257 3.38 15.25 15.24
N CYS A 258 2.65 14.29 15.80
CA CYS A 258 1.38 14.58 16.46
C CYS A 258 1.61 15.21 17.84
N ASP A 259 1.36 16.52 17.94
CA ASP A 259 1.28 17.21 19.22
C ASP A 259 0.01 16.77 19.97
N TYR A 260 0.20 16.21 21.16
CA TYR A 260 -0.89 15.75 22.04
C TYR A 260 -1.58 16.92 22.79
N GLU A 261 -1.12 18.16 22.60
CA GLU A 261 -1.35 19.29 23.50
C GLU A 261 -2.49 20.24 23.07
N VAL A 262 -3.35 19.87 22.12
CA VAL A 262 -4.47 20.75 21.71
C VAL A 262 -5.51 20.92 22.84
N GLU A 263 -5.50 20.05 23.86
CA GLU A 263 -6.46 20.11 24.96
C GLU A 263 -6.08 21.14 26.05
N SER A 264 -4.81 21.51 26.19
CA SER A 264 -4.37 22.54 27.16
C SER A 264 -4.72 23.96 26.73
N TYR A 265 -4.82 24.24 25.43
CA TYR A 265 -5.16 25.58 24.93
C TYR A 265 -6.66 25.87 24.89
N LEU A 266 -7.51 24.85 24.98
CA LEU A 266 -8.98 25.02 24.96
C LEU A 266 -9.58 25.22 26.37
N ILE A 267 -8.76 25.11 27.41
CA ILE A 267 -9.14 25.38 28.82
C ILE A 267 -8.78 26.82 29.23
N GLU A 268 -7.99 27.54 28.43
CA GLU A 268 -7.59 28.94 28.68
C GLU A 268 -8.43 30.00 27.96
N LEU A 269 -9.57 29.63 27.36
CA LEU A 269 -10.52 30.57 26.73
C LEU A 269 -11.90 30.49 27.38
#